data_AF-A8LNE5-F1
#
_entry.id   AF-A8LNE5-F1
#
_cell.length_a   1.000
_cell.length_b   1.000
_cell.length_c   1.000
_cell.angle_alpha   90.00
_cell.angle_beta   90.00
_cell.angle_gamma   90.00
#
_symmetry.space_group_name_H-M   'P 1'
#
loop_
_entity.id
_entity.type
_entity.pdbx_description
1 polymer ?
#
loop_
_entity_poly.entity_id
_entity_poly.type
_entity_poly.pdbx_seq_one_letter_code
_entity_poly.pdbx_strand_id
1 'polypeptide(L)'
;MSEAVTKPELNLVYHPDGRVVNETNNDPAVPRVTGFSRYWLAADLGQANDYSAVVVLKDEALPIIDNGKCIVGPRERTVVYADRFRGVSYVDVVDHLIRLKNAPPFAGKTALCIDGTSIGRVVSDMLWEQNVNHHAIQMTGGQDWSRKGRYVNAGKTLMIETTAVLFASGDIKFAQDLPLRQEIEDDLGSFTTATTAAGNQVITQSRSSAGHGDLGIALIVGAFASHYLHRQHIVVSSLKGWH
;
A
#
# COMPACT_ATOMS: atom_id res chain seq x y z
N MET A 1 -22.96 -33.00 -16.16
CA MET A 1 -21.82 -32.23 -16.70
C MET A 1 -22.23 -30.78 -16.66
N SER A 2 -21.77 -30.03 -15.65
CA SER A 2 -22.09 -28.61 -15.50
C SER A 2 -21.19 -27.80 -16.42
N GLU A 3 -21.77 -27.18 -17.45
CA GLU A 3 -21.08 -26.16 -18.23
C GLU A 3 -20.60 -25.07 -17.28
N ALA A 4 -19.28 -24.87 -17.23
CA ALA A 4 -18.72 -23.68 -16.64
C ALA A 4 -19.18 -22.50 -17.49
N VAL A 5 -20.19 -21.77 -17.01
CA VAL A 5 -20.61 -20.50 -17.61
C VAL A 5 -19.40 -19.58 -17.57
N THR A 6 -18.69 -19.48 -18.68
CA THR A 6 -17.64 -18.47 -18.89
C THR A 6 -18.28 -17.12 -18.66
N LYS A 7 -17.92 -16.47 -17.55
CA LYS A 7 -18.33 -15.09 -17.29
C LYS A 7 -17.91 -14.27 -18.52
N PRO A 8 -18.79 -13.44 -19.10
CA PRO A 8 -18.41 -12.60 -20.22
C PRO A 8 -17.21 -11.75 -19.81
N GLU A 9 -16.06 -11.95 -20.47
CA GLU A 9 -14.83 -11.22 -20.18
C GLU A 9 -14.96 -9.79 -20.72
N LEU A 10 -14.71 -8.81 -19.86
CA LEU A 10 -14.57 -7.42 -20.26
C LEU A 10 -13.16 -7.22 -20.83
N ASN A 11 -13.08 -6.64 -22.02
CA ASN A 11 -11.82 -6.08 -22.49
C ASN A 11 -11.50 -4.83 -21.68
N LEU A 12 -10.34 -4.85 -20.99
CA LEU A 12 -9.91 -3.75 -20.12
C LEU A 12 -8.75 -2.98 -20.76
N VAL A 13 -8.86 -1.66 -20.76
CA VAL A 13 -7.80 -0.75 -21.21
C VAL A 13 -7.11 -0.16 -19.99
N TYR A 14 -5.80 -0.42 -19.87
CA TYR A 14 -4.95 0.08 -18.78
C TYR A 14 -4.27 1.39 -19.18
N HIS A 15 -4.51 2.44 -18.40
CA HIS A 15 -3.89 3.75 -18.63
C HIS A 15 -2.59 3.91 -17.82
N PRO A 16 -1.64 4.73 -18.30
CA PRO A 16 -0.38 5.01 -17.59
C PRO A 16 -0.54 5.64 -16.21
N ASP A 17 -1.66 6.34 -15.96
CA ASP A 17 -1.99 6.99 -14.68
C ASP A 17 -2.62 6.02 -13.65
N GLY A 18 -2.84 4.76 -14.04
CA GLY A 18 -3.41 3.71 -13.20
C GLY A 18 -4.93 3.55 -13.34
N ARG A 19 -5.62 4.33 -14.19
CA ARG A 19 -7.02 4.07 -14.51
C ARG A 19 -7.17 2.80 -15.34
N VAL A 20 -8.26 2.07 -15.10
CA VAL A 20 -8.64 0.90 -15.91
C VAL A 20 -10.08 1.06 -16.34
N VAL A 21 -10.34 1.06 -17.64
CA VAL A 21 -11.69 1.24 -18.20
C VAL A 21 -12.09 0.02 -19.01
N ASN A 22 -13.38 -0.33 -18.99
CA ASN A 22 -13.88 -1.29 -19.96
C ASN A 22 -13.94 -0.65 -21.36
N GLU A 23 -13.58 -1.44 -22.35
CA GLU A 23 -13.78 -1.10 -23.75
C GLU A 23 -15.27 -1.17 -24.09
N THR A 24 -15.75 -0.16 -24.82
CA THR A 24 -17.17 -0.05 -25.20
C THR A 24 -17.39 -0.13 -26.71
N ASN A 25 -16.33 -0.19 -27.53
CA ASN A 25 -16.41 -0.19 -29.01
C ASN A 25 -17.33 0.90 -29.60
N ASN A 26 -17.46 2.05 -28.92
CA ASN A 26 -18.42 3.12 -29.23
C ASN A 26 -19.90 2.71 -29.20
N ASP A 27 -20.24 1.59 -28.57
CA ASP A 27 -21.62 1.20 -28.29
C ASP A 27 -22.17 2.04 -27.13
N PRO A 28 -23.17 2.91 -27.38
CA PRO A 28 -23.78 3.73 -26.34
C PRO A 28 -24.60 2.91 -25.32
N ALA A 29 -24.94 1.65 -25.61
CA ALA A 29 -25.66 0.78 -24.71
C ALA A 29 -24.77 0.15 -23.62
N VAL A 30 -23.44 0.17 -23.81
CA VAL A 30 -22.48 -0.36 -22.83
C VAL A 30 -21.96 0.78 -21.95
N PRO A 31 -22.30 0.82 -20.64
CA PRO A 31 -21.79 1.87 -19.76
C PRO A 31 -20.27 1.76 -19.59
N ARG A 32 -19.59 2.90 -19.67
CA ARG A 32 -18.16 3.01 -19.36
C ARG A 32 -17.97 3.13 -17.85
N VAL A 33 -17.35 2.13 -17.26
CA VAL A 33 -16.97 2.02 -15.85
C VAL A 33 -15.47 2.19 -15.72
N THR A 34 -15.04 3.01 -14.77
CA THR A 34 -13.63 3.27 -14.50
C THR A 34 -13.25 2.67 -13.15
N GLY A 35 -12.42 1.64 -13.18
CA GLY A 35 -11.69 1.12 -12.05
C GLY A 35 -10.26 1.66 -11.99
N PHE A 36 -9.39 1.00 -11.23
CA PHE A 36 -7.98 1.36 -11.11
C PHE A 36 -7.08 0.14 -10.89
N SER A 37 -5.82 0.26 -11.30
CA SER A 37 -4.72 -0.64 -10.99
C SER A 37 -3.47 0.21 -10.80
N ARG A 38 -3.05 0.37 -9.54
CA ARG A 38 -2.00 1.30 -9.12
C ARG A 38 -1.07 0.65 -8.10
N TYR A 39 -0.04 1.37 -7.69
CA TYR A 39 0.90 0.87 -6.70
C TYR A 39 1.14 1.84 -5.54
N TRP A 40 1.49 1.29 -4.40
CA TRP A 40 2.02 1.98 -3.24
C TRP A 40 3.43 1.47 -2.99
N LEU A 41 4.41 2.36 -3.08
CA LEU A 41 5.78 2.10 -2.69
C LEU A 41 5.95 2.63 -1.28
N ALA A 42 6.17 1.75 -0.31
CA ALA A 42 6.31 2.09 1.09
C ALA A 42 7.72 1.73 1.58
N ALA A 43 8.33 2.62 2.37
CA ALA A 43 9.68 2.39 2.90
C ALA A 43 9.75 2.63 4.41
N ASP A 44 10.50 1.77 5.10
CA ASP A 44 11.02 2.01 6.44
C ASP A 44 12.53 2.28 6.33
N LEU A 45 13.00 3.32 7.01
CA LEU A 45 14.30 3.93 6.77
C LEU A 45 15.15 3.82 8.04
N GLY A 46 16.15 2.94 7.97
CA GLY A 46 17.12 2.74 9.04
C GLY A 46 18.18 3.83 9.11
N GLN A 47 18.85 3.93 10.27
CA GLN A 47 20.09 4.70 10.37
C GLN A 47 21.22 3.99 9.61
N ALA A 48 22.39 4.62 9.47
CA ALA A 48 23.47 4.15 8.59
C ALA A 48 23.88 2.67 8.77
N ASN A 49 23.79 2.14 9.99
CA ASN A 49 24.13 0.74 10.31
C ASN A 49 22.91 -0.19 10.44
N ASP A 50 21.70 0.37 10.39
CA ASP A 50 20.44 -0.37 10.48
C ASP A 50 19.95 -0.72 9.07
N TYR A 51 19.05 -1.69 8.99
CA TYR A 51 18.41 -2.02 7.72
C TYR A 51 17.36 -0.98 7.37
N SER A 52 17.27 -0.69 6.08
CA SER A 52 16.11 -0.07 5.45
C SER A 52 15.37 -1.14 4.67
N ALA A 53 14.07 -0.96 4.54
CA ALA A 53 13.20 -1.88 3.86
C ALA A 53 12.22 -1.14 2.96
N VAL A 54 11.87 -1.79 1.85
CA VAL A 54 10.93 -1.26 0.87
C VAL A 54 9.95 -2.35 0.49
N VAL A 55 8.67 -2.00 0.41
CA VAL A 55 7.59 -2.88 -0.01
C VAL A 55 6.73 -2.19 -1.06
N VAL A 56 6.32 -2.93 -2.09
CA VAL A 56 5.36 -2.45 -3.10
C VAL A 56 4.06 -3.23 -3.00
N LEU A 57 2.96 -2.49 -2.83
CA LEU A 57 1.60 -3.01 -2.92
C LEU A 57 1.00 -2.66 -4.27
N LYS A 58 0.55 -3.66 -5.03
CA LYS A 58 -0.43 -3.47 -6.09
C LYS A 58 -1.80 -3.31 -5.46
N ASP A 59 -2.53 -2.27 -5.83
CA ASP A 59 -3.86 -1.91 -5.30
C ASP A 59 -4.80 -1.74 -6.48
N GLU A 60 -5.82 -2.59 -6.58
CA GLU A 60 -6.68 -2.65 -7.76
C GLU A 60 -8.15 -2.83 -7.41
N ALA A 61 -9.01 -2.23 -8.23
CA ALA A 61 -10.44 -2.50 -8.28
C ALA A 61 -10.84 -2.37 -9.75
N LEU A 62 -11.02 -3.51 -10.41
CA LEU A 62 -11.19 -3.57 -11.86
C LEU A 62 -12.67 -3.55 -12.25
N PRO A 63 -13.05 -3.02 -13.42
CA PRO A 63 -14.39 -3.20 -13.96
C PRO A 63 -14.68 -4.69 -14.16
N ILE A 64 -15.85 -5.15 -13.69
CA ILE A 64 -16.34 -6.53 -13.84
C ILE A 64 -17.81 -6.53 -14.30
N ILE A 65 -18.25 -7.66 -14.84
CA ILE A 65 -19.68 -7.94 -15.01
C ILE A 65 -20.20 -8.63 -13.74
N ASP A 66 -21.12 -7.97 -13.04
CA ASP A 66 -21.92 -8.55 -11.96
C ASP A 66 -23.41 -8.49 -12.33
N ASN A 67 -24.08 -9.65 -12.33
CA ASN A 67 -25.51 -9.76 -12.64
C ASN A 67 -25.91 -9.03 -13.94
N GLY A 68 -25.09 -9.16 -14.99
CA GLY A 68 -25.33 -8.53 -16.30
C GLY A 68 -25.04 -7.02 -16.36
N LYS A 69 -24.51 -6.41 -15.30
CA LYS A 69 -24.14 -5.00 -15.25
C LYS A 69 -22.63 -4.84 -15.13
N CYS A 70 -22.07 -3.89 -15.87
CA CYS A 70 -20.70 -3.46 -15.68
C CYS A 70 -20.63 -2.61 -14.40
N ILE A 71 -19.80 -3.03 -13.44
CA ILE A 71 -19.57 -2.33 -12.15
C ILE A 71 -18.08 -2.33 -11.81
N VAL A 72 -17.65 -1.53 -10.84
CA VAL A 72 -16.32 -1.67 -10.25
C VAL A 72 -16.35 -2.86 -9.30
N GLY A 73 -15.46 -3.82 -9.52
CA GLY A 73 -15.32 -5.02 -8.71
C GLY A 73 -14.79 -4.75 -7.31
N PRO A 74 -14.65 -5.81 -6.50
CA PRO A 74 -14.04 -5.70 -5.18
C PRO A 74 -12.61 -5.16 -5.31
N ARG A 75 -12.19 -4.45 -4.26
CA ARG A 75 -10.84 -3.91 -4.18
C ARG A 75 -9.91 -4.97 -3.59
N GLU A 76 -8.81 -5.24 -4.26
CA GLU A 76 -7.78 -6.17 -3.79
C GLU A 76 -6.42 -5.49 -3.73
N ARG A 77 -5.61 -5.88 -2.75
CA ARG A 77 -4.21 -5.48 -2.64
C ARG A 77 -3.31 -6.70 -2.63
N THR A 78 -2.18 -6.61 -3.31
CA THR A 78 -1.18 -7.67 -3.34
C THR A 78 0.19 -7.08 -3.08
N VAL A 79 0.93 -7.64 -2.13
CA VAL A 79 2.36 -7.33 -1.95
C VAL A 79 3.12 -8.01 -3.08
N VAL A 80 3.69 -7.21 -3.99
CA VAL A 80 4.30 -7.70 -5.24
C VAL A 80 5.81 -7.57 -5.29
N TYR A 81 6.40 -6.81 -4.37
CA TYR A 81 7.84 -6.62 -4.29
C TYR A 81 8.24 -6.27 -2.86
N ALA A 82 9.38 -6.76 -2.44
CA ALA A 82 10.03 -6.38 -1.20
C ALA A 82 11.55 -6.35 -1.42
N ASP A 83 12.22 -5.40 -0.78
CA ASP A 83 13.67 -5.29 -0.77
C ASP A 83 14.16 -4.84 0.61
N ARG A 84 15.38 -5.23 0.96
CA ARG A 84 16.01 -4.92 2.23
C ARG A 84 17.49 -4.65 2.05
N PHE A 85 17.94 -3.47 2.45
CA PHE A 85 19.30 -2.99 2.20
C PHE A 85 19.84 -2.18 3.38
N ARG A 86 21.16 -2.01 3.47
CA ARG A 86 21.83 -1.20 4.51
C ARG A 86 23.20 -0.71 4.04
N GLY A 87 23.81 0.19 4.80
CA GLY A 87 25.16 0.68 4.49
C GLY A 87 25.24 1.57 3.25
N VAL A 88 24.12 2.21 2.91
CA VAL A 88 23.99 3.14 1.78
C VAL A 88 23.78 4.56 2.29
N SER A 89 24.23 5.57 1.53
CA SER A 89 23.99 6.97 1.91
C SER A 89 22.52 7.34 1.74
N TYR A 90 22.02 8.36 2.46
CA TYR A 90 20.64 8.81 2.29
C TYR A 90 20.35 9.35 0.88
N VAL A 91 21.37 9.84 0.18
CA VAL A 91 21.26 10.24 -1.23
C VAL A 91 20.99 9.00 -2.09
N ASP A 92 21.74 7.92 -1.88
CA ASP A 92 21.53 6.66 -2.61
C ASP A 92 20.18 6.02 -2.29
N VAL A 93 19.69 6.17 -1.06
CA VAL A 93 18.33 5.75 -0.66
C VAL A 93 17.28 6.52 -1.44
N VAL A 94 17.38 7.85 -1.50
CA VAL A 94 16.46 8.70 -2.27
C VAL A 94 16.47 8.31 -3.73
N ASP A 95 17.65 8.15 -4.32
CA ASP A 95 17.81 7.72 -5.71
C ASP A 95 17.21 6.34 -5.95
N HIS A 96 17.40 5.39 -5.03
CA HIS A 96 16.80 4.06 -5.11
C HIS A 96 15.28 4.14 -5.11
N LEU A 97 14.66 4.91 -4.20
CA LEU A 97 13.21 5.09 -4.13
C LEU A 97 12.65 5.75 -5.41
N ILE A 98 13.34 6.75 -5.95
CA ILE A 98 12.94 7.43 -7.20
C ILE A 98 13.03 6.47 -8.39
N ARG A 99 14.14 5.73 -8.52
CA ARG A 99 14.31 4.72 -9.58
C ARG A 99 13.24 3.66 -9.51
N LEU A 100 12.99 3.10 -8.32
CA LEU A 100 11.98 2.06 -8.14
C LEU A 100 10.57 2.59 -8.45
N LYS A 101 10.20 3.78 -7.94
CA LYS A 101 8.91 4.42 -8.25
C LYS A 101 8.67 4.62 -9.75
N ASN A 102 9.73 4.87 -10.52
CA ASN A 102 9.67 5.21 -11.94
C ASN A 102 10.03 4.03 -12.87
N ALA A 103 10.39 2.86 -12.32
CA ALA A 103 10.65 1.66 -13.11
C ALA A 103 9.32 1.08 -13.65
N PRO A 104 9.29 0.44 -14.84
CA PRO A 104 8.18 -0.41 -15.23
C PRO A 104 8.04 -1.60 -14.25
N PRO A 105 6.81 -2.01 -13.86
CA PRO A 105 5.51 -1.51 -14.27
C PRO A 105 4.95 -0.36 -13.39
N PHE A 106 5.75 0.25 -12.52
CA PHE A 106 5.34 1.20 -11.48
C PHE A 106 5.18 2.66 -11.96
N ALA A 107 5.89 3.04 -13.01
CA ALA A 107 5.92 4.40 -13.54
C ALA A 107 4.51 4.99 -13.78
N GLY A 108 4.29 6.25 -13.39
CA GLY A 108 3.03 6.99 -13.61
C GLY A 108 1.89 6.68 -12.65
N LYS A 109 1.90 5.50 -12.01
CA LYS A 109 0.79 5.00 -11.17
C LYS A 109 1.19 4.58 -9.76
N THR A 110 2.37 4.99 -9.31
CA THR A 110 2.87 4.69 -7.96
C THR A 110 2.84 5.91 -7.04
N ALA A 111 2.26 5.75 -5.84
CA ALA A 111 2.39 6.70 -4.73
C ALA A 111 3.51 6.24 -3.79
N LEU A 112 4.38 7.17 -3.39
CA LEU A 112 5.48 6.91 -2.45
C LEU A 112 5.05 7.27 -1.03
N CYS A 113 5.31 6.38 -0.09
CA CYS A 113 5.12 6.56 1.34
C CYS A 113 6.41 6.16 2.05
N ILE A 114 6.80 6.91 3.07
CA ILE A 114 7.95 6.58 3.91
C ILE A 114 7.52 6.67 5.36
N ASP A 115 8.09 5.83 6.23
CA ASP A 115 8.13 6.17 7.65
C ASP A 115 8.89 7.49 7.78
N GLY A 116 8.19 8.52 8.23
CA GLY A 116 8.71 9.86 8.47
C GLY A 116 9.37 10.01 9.84
N THR A 117 9.36 8.96 10.66
CA THR A 117 9.91 8.96 12.00
C THR A 117 11.44 9.06 11.96
N SER A 118 12.01 9.85 12.88
CA SER A 118 13.46 9.99 13.03
C SER A 118 14.14 10.39 11.72
N ILE A 119 14.97 9.52 11.14
CA ILE A 119 15.73 9.77 9.91
C ILE A 119 14.86 9.88 8.66
N GLY A 120 13.66 9.30 8.69
CA GLY A 120 12.68 9.42 7.62
C GLY A 120 12.30 10.87 7.31
N ARG A 121 12.39 11.77 8.29
CA ARG A 121 12.19 13.20 8.09
C ARG A 121 13.27 13.83 7.20
N VAL A 122 14.52 13.40 7.34
CA VAL A 122 15.63 13.86 6.50
C VAL A 122 15.44 13.40 5.06
N VAL A 123 15.08 12.13 4.87
CA VAL A 123 14.76 11.58 3.53
C VAL A 123 13.54 12.27 2.92
N SER A 124 12.53 12.61 3.73
CA SER A 124 11.38 13.42 3.28
C SER A 124 11.83 14.76 2.72
N ASP A 125 12.69 15.49 3.43
CA ASP A 125 13.20 16.80 3.01
C ASP A 125 13.97 16.69 1.68
N MET A 126 14.85 15.70 1.54
CA MET A 126 15.58 15.44 0.29
C MET A 126 14.64 15.10 -0.89
N LEU A 127 13.63 14.26 -0.67
CA LEU A 127 12.62 13.94 -1.70
C LEU A 127 11.85 15.20 -2.13
N TRP A 128 11.56 16.10 -1.20
CA TRP A 128 10.84 17.34 -1.49
C TRP A 128 11.68 18.35 -2.25
N GLU A 129 12.96 18.50 -1.90
CA GLU A 129 13.91 19.32 -2.65
C GLU A 129 14.02 18.87 -4.11
N GLN A 130 13.87 17.56 -4.36
CA GLN A 130 13.83 16.97 -5.70
C GLN A 130 12.43 16.96 -6.35
N ASN A 131 11.43 17.63 -5.76
CA ASN A 131 10.04 17.67 -6.24
C ASN A 131 9.36 16.29 -6.36
N VAL A 132 9.77 15.33 -5.54
CA VAL A 132 9.16 13.99 -5.51
C VAL A 132 7.97 13.99 -4.56
N ASN A 133 6.77 13.84 -5.11
CA ASN A 133 5.56 13.72 -4.29
C ASN A 133 5.57 12.42 -3.47
N HIS A 134 5.39 12.55 -2.15
CA HIS A 134 5.41 11.44 -1.20
C HIS A 134 4.55 11.75 0.04
N HIS A 135 4.22 10.70 0.80
CA HIS A 135 3.65 10.80 2.13
C HIS A 135 4.71 10.44 3.16
N ALA A 136 5.02 11.37 4.07
CA ALA A 136 5.88 11.10 5.22
C ALA A 136 4.99 10.76 6.43
N ILE A 137 4.92 9.47 6.77
CA ILE A 137 4.04 8.95 7.80
C ILE A 137 4.78 8.92 9.13
N GLN A 138 4.44 9.84 10.02
CA GLN A 138 4.96 9.90 11.38
C GLN A 138 4.13 8.98 12.27
N MET A 139 4.77 7.95 12.83
CA MET A 139 4.10 7.07 13.79
C MET A 139 3.98 7.76 15.15
N THR A 140 2.76 7.82 15.66
CA THR A 140 2.45 8.41 16.98
C THR A 140 1.83 7.35 17.90
N GLY A 141 1.69 7.69 19.17
CA GLY A 141 0.78 6.96 20.06
C GLY A 141 -0.69 7.22 19.68
N GLY A 142 -1.60 6.35 20.14
CA GLY A 142 -3.05 6.51 19.96
C GLY A 142 -3.64 5.70 18.81
N GLN A 143 -4.89 6.02 18.47
CA GLN A 143 -5.75 5.29 17.52
C GLN A 143 -6.32 6.17 16.39
N ASP A 144 -5.84 7.41 16.27
CA ASP A 144 -6.29 8.35 15.25
C ASP A 144 -5.19 8.65 14.23
N TRP A 145 -5.59 9.27 13.12
CA TRP A 145 -4.65 9.83 12.16
C TRP A 145 -5.08 11.21 11.67
N SER A 146 -4.11 12.01 11.23
CA SER A 146 -4.34 13.32 10.64
C SER A 146 -3.31 13.61 9.55
N ARG A 147 -3.63 14.51 8.62
CA ARG A 147 -2.74 14.89 7.52
C ARG A 147 -2.61 16.39 7.39
N LYS A 148 -1.36 16.86 7.21
CA LYS A 148 -1.01 18.24 6.89
C LYS A 148 0.02 18.27 5.76
N GLY A 149 -0.43 18.54 4.54
CA GLY A 149 0.42 18.50 3.34
C GLY A 149 0.94 17.08 3.08
N ARG A 150 2.27 16.93 3.02
CA ARG A 150 2.96 15.64 2.86
C ARG A 150 3.05 14.81 4.14
N TYR A 151 2.95 15.45 5.31
CA TYR A 151 3.08 14.78 6.60
C TYR A 151 1.75 14.18 7.03
N VAL A 152 1.80 12.94 7.49
CA VAL A 152 0.66 12.20 8.04
C VAL A 152 1.05 11.72 9.43
N ASN A 153 0.33 12.11 10.47
CA ASN A 153 0.50 11.51 11.79
C ASN A 153 -0.50 10.37 11.90
N ALA A 154 -0.04 9.17 12.26
CA ALA A 154 -0.90 8.01 12.40
C ALA A 154 -0.51 7.21 13.64
N GLY A 155 -1.51 6.85 14.45
CA GLY A 155 -1.33 5.98 15.60
C GLY A 155 -0.76 4.62 15.19
N LYS A 156 0.34 4.18 15.81
CA LYS A 156 0.97 2.88 15.50
C LYS A 156 -0.02 1.72 15.67
N THR A 157 -0.86 1.78 16.69
CA THR A 157 -1.88 0.75 16.96
C THR A 157 -2.90 0.67 15.83
N LEU A 158 -3.43 1.82 15.39
CA LEU A 158 -4.35 1.91 14.25
C LEU A 158 -3.75 1.27 12.99
N MET A 159 -2.50 1.61 12.67
CA MET A 159 -1.84 1.12 11.45
C MET A 159 -1.66 -0.41 11.47
N ILE A 160 -1.28 -0.97 12.61
CA ILE A 160 -1.08 -2.42 12.77
C ILE A 160 -2.42 -3.15 12.75
N GLU A 161 -3.42 -2.67 13.48
CA GLU A 161 -4.78 -3.23 13.48
C GLU A 161 -5.41 -3.19 12.08
N THR A 162 -5.25 -2.08 11.36
CA THR A 162 -5.70 -1.95 9.96
C THR A 162 -5.04 -3.03 9.10
N THR A 163 -3.73 -3.23 9.25
CA THR A 163 -2.99 -4.25 8.48
C THR A 163 -3.48 -5.66 8.79
N ALA A 164 -3.70 -5.97 10.08
CA ALA A 164 -4.22 -7.27 10.50
C ALA A 164 -5.64 -7.53 9.95
N VAL A 165 -6.53 -6.54 9.99
CA VAL A 165 -7.89 -6.64 9.43
C VAL A 165 -7.84 -6.88 7.93
N LEU A 166 -6.98 -6.17 7.18
CA LEU A 166 -6.85 -6.36 5.74
C LEU A 166 -6.39 -7.78 5.37
N PHE A 167 -5.48 -8.37 6.17
CA PHE A 167 -5.08 -9.77 5.95
C PHE A 167 -6.20 -10.74 6.30
N ALA A 168 -6.91 -10.51 7.41
CA ALA A 168 -8.01 -11.36 7.85
C ALA A 168 -9.20 -11.35 6.88
N SER A 169 -9.50 -10.21 6.23
CA SER A 169 -10.55 -10.12 5.21
C SER A 169 -10.12 -10.65 3.84
N GLY A 170 -8.83 -10.87 3.62
CA GLY A 170 -8.26 -11.20 2.31
C GLY A 170 -8.12 -9.99 1.37
N ASP A 171 -8.36 -8.77 1.87
CA ASP A 171 -8.20 -7.52 1.10
C ASP A 171 -6.73 -7.19 0.80
N ILE A 172 -5.79 -7.77 1.55
CA ILE A 172 -4.36 -7.79 1.24
C ILE A 172 -3.83 -9.23 1.28
N LYS A 173 -2.99 -9.57 0.29
CA LYS A 173 -2.33 -10.88 0.16
C LYS A 173 -0.90 -10.73 -0.32
N PHE A 174 -0.10 -11.78 -0.19
CA PHE A 174 1.23 -11.85 -0.79
C PHE A 174 1.15 -12.41 -2.22
N ALA A 175 1.96 -11.90 -3.14
CA ALA A 175 2.21 -12.57 -4.41
C ALA A 175 2.83 -13.96 -4.15
N GLN A 176 2.55 -14.91 -5.03
CA GLN A 176 2.95 -16.31 -4.84
C GLN A 176 4.48 -16.48 -4.77
N ASP A 177 5.19 -15.67 -5.54
CA ASP A 177 6.64 -15.68 -5.74
C ASP A 177 7.34 -14.50 -5.05
N LEU A 178 6.69 -13.86 -4.06
CA LEU A 178 7.24 -12.71 -3.36
C LEU A 178 8.53 -13.07 -2.61
N PRO A 179 9.69 -12.47 -2.97
CA PRO A 179 10.90 -12.58 -2.17
C PRO A 179 10.70 -11.92 -0.80
N LEU A 180 11.40 -12.40 0.22
CA LEU A 180 11.33 -11.88 1.59
C LEU A 180 9.95 -12.04 2.27
N ARG A 181 9.07 -12.88 1.72
CA ARG A 181 7.74 -13.12 2.31
C ARG A 181 7.84 -13.64 3.74
N GLN A 182 8.70 -14.63 3.99
CA GLN A 182 8.84 -15.23 5.32
C GLN A 182 9.33 -14.19 6.32
N GLU A 183 10.30 -13.37 5.92
CA GLU A 183 10.84 -12.29 6.73
C GLU A 183 9.78 -11.23 7.06
N ILE A 184 8.90 -10.89 6.12
CA ILE A 184 7.74 -10.03 6.39
C ILE A 184 6.79 -10.69 7.39
N GLU A 185 6.47 -11.97 7.21
CA GLU A 185 5.57 -12.71 8.13
C GLU A 185 6.15 -12.78 9.54
N ASP A 186 7.45 -13.06 9.67
CA ASP A 186 8.17 -13.09 10.95
C ASP A 186 8.20 -11.70 11.61
N ASP A 187 8.47 -10.65 10.83
CA ASP A 187 8.44 -9.26 11.31
C ASP A 187 7.04 -8.88 11.81
N LEU A 188 5.99 -9.19 11.05
CA LEU A 188 4.60 -8.93 11.47
C LEU A 188 4.21 -9.75 12.71
N GLY A 189 4.67 -11.00 12.81
CA GLY A 189 4.44 -11.87 13.97
C GLY A 189 5.18 -11.42 15.25
N SER A 190 6.19 -10.56 15.11
CA SER A 190 6.98 -10.05 16.23
C SER A 190 6.30 -8.93 17.03
N PHE A 191 5.22 -8.33 16.49
CA PHE A 191 4.44 -7.30 17.16
C PHE A 191 3.55 -7.91 18.24
N THR A 192 3.67 -7.39 19.46
CA THR A 192 2.89 -7.82 20.62
C THR A 192 2.22 -6.63 21.29
N THR A 193 0.98 -6.84 21.73
CA THR A 193 0.26 -5.82 22.50
C THR A 193 0.61 -5.97 23.98
N ALA A 194 1.13 -4.91 24.57
CA ALA A 194 1.34 -4.79 26.01
C ALA A 194 0.40 -3.72 26.58
N THR A 195 -0.11 -3.94 27.78
CA THR A 195 -0.89 -2.93 28.50
C THR A 195 0.03 -2.23 29.49
N THR A 196 0.13 -0.90 29.38
CA THR A 196 0.88 -0.09 30.34
C THR A 196 0.18 -0.05 31.70
N ALA A 197 0.91 0.32 32.75
CA ALA A 197 0.33 0.48 34.09
C ALA A 197 -0.82 1.52 34.14
N ALA A 198 -0.87 2.44 33.18
CA ALA A 198 -1.94 3.44 33.02
C ALA A 198 -3.16 2.92 32.23
N GLY A 199 -3.18 1.64 31.85
CA GLY A 199 -4.27 1.02 31.08
C GLY A 199 -4.21 1.24 29.57
N ASN A 200 -3.23 2.01 29.06
CA ASN A 200 -3.07 2.21 27.62
C ASN A 200 -2.45 0.97 26.98
N GLN A 201 -3.04 0.50 25.87
CA GLN A 201 -2.43 -0.51 25.02
C GLN A 201 -1.30 0.12 24.20
N VAL A 202 -0.14 -0.53 24.24
CA VAL A 202 1.07 -0.15 23.50
C VAL A 202 1.52 -1.37 22.71
N ILE A 203 1.85 -1.16 21.45
CA ILE A 203 2.45 -2.23 20.64
C ILE A 203 3.96 -2.20 20.83
N THR A 204 4.48 -3.30 21.37
CA THR A 204 5.90 -3.58 21.44
C THR A 204 6.32 -4.49 20.29
N GLN A 205 7.59 -4.44 19.94
CA GLN A 205 8.17 -5.30 18.93
C GLN A 205 9.34 -6.03 19.57
N SER A 206 9.31 -7.36 19.52
CA SER A 206 10.45 -8.14 19.99
C SER A 206 11.61 -7.98 19.01
N ARG A 207 12.83 -7.75 19.53
CA ARG A 207 14.03 -7.71 18.68
C ARG A 207 14.33 -9.13 18.23
N SER A 208 14.12 -9.44 16.96
CA SER A 208 14.56 -10.71 16.38
C SER A 208 16.05 -10.64 16.03
N SER A 209 16.71 -11.79 15.88
CA SER A 209 18.08 -11.86 15.38
C SER A 209 18.21 -11.38 13.92
N ALA A 210 17.09 -11.19 13.22
CA ALA A 210 17.01 -10.76 11.83
C ALA A 210 16.92 -9.22 11.66
N GLY A 211 16.77 -8.41 12.72
CA GLY A 211 16.85 -6.94 12.67
C GLY A 211 15.72 -6.20 13.40
N HIS A 212 15.46 -4.94 13.03
CA HIS A 212 14.48 -4.05 13.70
C HIS A 212 13.03 -4.22 13.21
N GLY A 213 12.78 -5.25 12.40
CA GLY A 213 11.51 -5.59 11.77
C GLY A 213 11.02 -4.57 10.74
N ASP A 214 11.98 -4.07 9.97
CA ASP A 214 11.85 -2.97 9.02
C ASP A 214 10.90 -3.33 7.86
N LEU A 215 10.87 -4.60 7.43
CA LEU A 215 10.00 -5.07 6.35
C LEU A 215 8.53 -5.07 6.78
N GLY A 216 8.27 -5.53 8.01
CA GLY A 216 6.93 -5.46 8.61
C GLY A 216 6.43 -4.02 8.71
N ILE A 217 7.28 -3.09 9.17
CA ILE A 217 6.94 -1.66 9.25
C ILE A 217 6.68 -1.05 7.86
N ALA A 218 7.53 -1.34 6.88
CA ALA A 218 7.32 -0.86 5.50
C ALA A 218 5.97 -1.33 4.94
N LEU A 219 5.58 -2.58 5.19
CA LEU A 219 4.27 -3.10 4.82
C LEU A 219 3.13 -2.40 5.57
N ILE A 220 3.26 -2.17 6.88
CA ILE A 220 2.25 -1.47 7.70
C ILE A 220 2.03 -0.03 7.17
N VAL A 221 3.10 0.68 6.83
CA VAL A 221 3.07 2.01 6.18
C VAL A 221 2.29 1.95 4.87
N GLY A 222 2.60 0.97 4.01
CA GLY A 222 1.92 0.79 2.72
C GLY A 222 0.45 0.43 2.86
N ALA A 223 0.12 -0.48 3.80
CA ALA A 223 -1.24 -0.92 4.07
C ALA A 223 -2.10 0.24 4.56
N PHE A 224 -1.63 0.99 5.57
CA PHE A 224 -2.27 2.21 6.05
C PHE A 224 -2.47 3.24 4.92
N ALA A 225 -1.41 3.54 4.17
CA ALA A 225 -1.47 4.53 3.10
C ALA A 225 -2.50 4.15 2.03
N SER A 226 -2.49 2.89 1.61
CA SER A 226 -3.46 2.37 0.65
C SER A 226 -4.89 2.43 1.21
N HIS A 227 -5.09 2.22 2.51
CA HIS A 227 -6.41 2.23 3.11
C HIS A 227 -6.96 3.64 3.31
N TYR A 228 -6.16 4.59 3.80
CA TYR A 228 -6.64 5.91 4.21
C TYR A 228 -6.29 7.04 3.24
N LEU A 229 -5.12 7.00 2.61
CA LEU A 229 -4.56 8.15 1.88
C LEU A 229 -4.98 8.22 0.41
N HIS A 230 -6.17 7.67 0.08
CA HIS A 230 -6.75 7.59 -1.27
C HIS A 230 -6.25 8.69 -2.23
N ARG A 231 -5.64 8.28 -3.36
CA ARG A 231 -5.49 9.21 -4.49
C ARG A 231 -6.89 9.69 -4.85
N GLN A 232 -7.09 11.00 -4.83
CA GLN A 232 -8.35 11.66 -5.23
C GLN A 232 -8.63 11.35 -6.71
N HIS A 233 -9.24 10.20 -6.98
CA HIS A 233 -9.96 9.96 -8.22
C HIS A 233 -11.41 9.78 -7.82
N ILE A 234 -12.27 10.62 -8.36
CA ILE A 234 -13.72 10.55 -8.15
C ILE A 234 -14.19 9.20 -8.68
N VAL A 235 -14.53 8.28 -7.77
CA VAL A 235 -15.22 7.05 -8.11
C VAL A 235 -16.71 7.37 -8.03
N VAL A 236 -17.39 7.35 -9.18
CA VAL A 236 -18.85 7.36 -9.20
C VAL A 236 -19.30 5.92 -9.02
N SER A 237 -19.75 5.56 -7.82
CA SER A 237 -20.46 4.30 -7.57
C SER A 237 -21.92 4.58 -7.27
N SER A 238 -22.82 3.77 -7.81
CA SER A 238 -24.23 3.77 -7.40
C SER A 238 -24.38 2.88 -6.17
N LEU A 239 -25.02 3.42 -5.12
CA LEU A 239 -25.38 2.66 -3.92
C LEU A 239 -26.37 1.55 -4.29
N LYS A 240 -26.01 0.29 -4.00
CA LYS A 240 -26.91 -0.86 -4.12
C LYS A 240 -27.81 -0.86 -2.88
N GLY A 241 -29.10 -0.58 -3.06
CA GLY A 241 -30.10 -0.77 -2.00
C GLY A 241 -30.22 -2.26 -1.66
N TRP A 242 -30.39 -2.56 -0.37
CA TRP A 242 -30.73 -3.92 0.09
C TRP A 242 -32.13 -4.27 -0.39
N HIS A 243 -32.27 -5.41 -1.08
CA HIS A 243 -33.54 -6.03 -1.45
C HIS A 243 -33.56 -7.47 -0.94
#